data_AF-A0A1E1W1W4-F1
#
_entry.id   AF-A0A1E1W1W4-F1
#
_cell.length_a   1.000
_cell.length_b   1.000
_cell.length_c   1.000
_cell.angle_alpha   90.00
_cell.angle_beta   90.00
_cell.angle_gamma   90.00
#
_symmetry.space_group_name_H-M   'P 1'
#
loop_
_entity.id
_entity.type
_entity.pdbx_description
1 polymer ?
#
loop_
_entity_poly.entity_id
_entity_poly.type
_entity_poly.pdbx_seq_one_letter_code
_entity_poly.pdbx_strand_id
1 'polypeptide(L)'
;DAEDGSAVITRAGFQFLLLSTAKQVWLFLQHYLHTAEKRSLSAAECLAFLYQLSFSTLGKDYSTEGMSNNMLVFLQHLREFGLVYQRKRKAGRFYPTRLAL
;
A
#
# COMPACT_ATOMS: atom_id res chain seq x y z
N ASP A 1 -2.59 -31.73 9.46
CA ASP A 1 -2.68 -30.38 10.05
C ASP A 1 -3.32 -29.30 9.16
N ALA A 2 -4.15 -29.65 8.16
CA ALA A 2 -4.94 -28.68 7.39
C ALA A 2 -6.43 -29.07 7.32
N GLU A 3 -6.92 -29.84 8.29
CA GLU A 3 -8.30 -30.36 8.31
C GLU A 3 -9.32 -29.37 8.91
N ASP A 4 -8.88 -28.26 9.51
CA ASP A 4 -9.75 -27.30 10.22
C ASP A 4 -10.00 -25.97 9.45
N GLY A 5 -9.68 -25.91 8.15
CA GLY A 5 -9.87 -24.68 7.35
C GLY A 5 -9.03 -23.47 7.80
N SER A 6 -8.16 -23.63 8.79
CA SER A 6 -7.24 -22.61 9.27
C SER A 6 -6.19 -22.30 8.19
N ALA A 7 -5.99 -21.02 7.88
CA ALA A 7 -4.94 -20.61 6.96
C ALA A 7 -3.56 -20.93 7.56
N VAL A 8 -2.79 -21.80 6.89
CA VAL A 8 -1.42 -22.17 7.28
C VAL A 8 -0.42 -21.40 6.41
N ILE A 9 0.68 -20.95 7.02
CA ILE A 9 1.75 -20.28 6.27
C ILE A 9 2.37 -21.25 5.25
N THR A 10 2.43 -20.82 4.00
CA THR A 10 3.08 -21.62 2.95
C THR A 10 4.60 -21.46 3.05
N ARG A 11 5.36 -22.33 2.36
CA ARG A 11 6.81 -22.17 2.22
C ARG A 11 7.19 -20.77 1.68
N ALA A 12 6.45 -20.29 0.69
CA ALA A 12 6.65 -18.95 0.13
C ALA A 12 6.31 -17.84 1.15
N GLY A 13 5.25 -18.02 1.93
CA GLY A 13 4.89 -17.09 3.02
C GLY A 13 5.98 -17.02 4.09
N PHE A 14 6.57 -18.16 4.48
CA PHE A 14 7.68 -18.16 5.43
C PHE A 14 8.92 -17.49 4.84
N GLN A 15 9.24 -17.76 3.57
CA GLN A 15 10.35 -17.09 2.88
C GLN A 15 10.14 -15.57 2.80
N PHE A 16 8.91 -15.10 2.59
CA PHE A 16 8.58 -13.68 2.58
C PHE A 16 8.93 -13.01 3.91
N LEU A 17 8.61 -13.63 5.05
CA LEU A 17 8.90 -13.10 6.38
C LEU A 17 10.41 -12.92 6.64
N LEU A 18 11.26 -13.70 5.96
CA LEU A 18 12.72 -13.63 6.07
C LEU A 18 13.35 -12.53 5.19
N LEU A 19 12.57 -11.90 4.31
CA LEU A 19 13.06 -10.81 3.48
C LEU A 19 13.25 -9.53 4.31
N SER A 20 14.08 -8.61 3.82
CA SER A 20 14.13 -7.27 4.39
C SER A 20 12.79 -6.56 4.23
N THR A 21 12.45 -5.65 5.14
CA THR A 21 11.19 -4.89 5.10
C THR A 21 10.95 -4.22 3.75
N ALA A 22 11.97 -3.62 3.14
CA ALA A 22 11.85 -3.00 1.82
C ALA A 22 11.46 -4.02 0.72
N LYS A 23 12.03 -5.23 0.74
CA LYS A 23 11.68 -6.30 -0.19
C LYS A 23 10.27 -6.83 0.06
N GLN A 24 9.86 -6.95 1.32
CA GLN A 24 8.50 -7.35 1.69
C GLN A 24 7.47 -6.37 1.14
N VAL A 25 7.68 -5.07 1.37
CA VAL A 25 6.81 -3.99 0.86
C VAL A 25 6.73 -4.02 -0.65
N TRP A 26 7.87 -4.12 -1.34
CA TRP A 26 7.89 -4.13 -2.80
C TRP A 26 7.14 -5.32 -3.39
N LEU A 27 7.42 -6.55 -2.93
CA LEU A 27 6.71 -7.75 -3.40
C LEU A 27 5.22 -7.67 -3.11
N PHE A 28 4.85 -7.20 -1.92
CA PHE A 28 3.45 -7.00 -1.56
C PHE A 28 2.75 -6.01 -2.49
N LEU A 29 3.38 -4.86 -2.78
CA LEU A 29 2.85 -3.85 -3.70
C LEU A 29 2.73 -4.38 -5.13
N GLN A 30 3.70 -5.17 -5.62
CA GLN A 30 3.60 -5.81 -6.93
C GLN A 30 2.40 -6.78 -6.99
N HIS A 31 2.20 -7.62 -5.99
CA HIS A 31 1.03 -8.50 -5.93
C HIS A 31 -0.28 -7.72 -5.82
N TYR A 32 -0.30 -6.65 -5.01
CA TYR A 32 -1.45 -5.75 -4.92
C TYR A 32 -1.80 -5.15 -6.29
N LEU A 33 -0.82 -4.61 -7.02
CA LEU A 33 -1.03 -3.98 -8.34
C LEU A 33 -1.59 -4.95 -9.38
N HIS A 34 -1.16 -6.21 -9.39
CA HIS A 34 -1.75 -7.26 -10.24
C HIS A 34 -3.23 -7.54 -9.95
N THR A 35 -3.72 -7.10 -8.78
CA THR A 35 -5.13 -7.24 -8.38
C THR A 35 -5.88 -5.90 -8.35
N ALA A 36 -5.24 -4.81 -8.76
CA ALA A 36 -5.81 -3.45 -8.71
C ALA A 36 -7.01 -3.31 -9.66
N GLU A 37 -6.92 -3.88 -10.87
CA GLU A 37 -7.99 -3.80 -11.87
C GLU A 37 -9.29 -4.49 -11.41
N LYS A 38 -9.17 -5.58 -10.64
CA LYS A 38 -10.32 -6.25 -10.01
C LYS A 38 -11.07 -5.36 -9.01
N ARG A 39 -10.45 -4.26 -8.56
CA ARG A 39 -11.01 -3.25 -7.66
C ARG A 39 -11.30 -1.93 -8.39
N SER A 40 -11.34 -1.94 -9.72
CA SER A 40 -11.54 -0.76 -10.57
C SER A 40 -10.48 0.34 -10.37
N LEU A 41 -9.27 -0.03 -9.94
CA LEU A 41 -8.13 0.86 -9.83
C LEU A 41 -7.20 0.64 -11.03
N SER A 42 -6.78 1.73 -11.68
CA SER A 42 -5.76 1.68 -12.73
C SER A 42 -4.41 1.35 -12.12
N ALA A 43 -3.80 0.24 -12.52
CA ALA A 43 -2.46 -0.14 -12.07
C ALA A 43 -1.41 0.93 -12.44
N ALA A 44 -1.57 1.58 -13.60
CA ALA A 44 -0.70 2.66 -14.05
C ALA A 44 -0.80 3.90 -13.16
N GLU A 45 -2.02 4.33 -12.80
CA GLU A 45 -2.23 5.46 -11.89
C GLU A 45 -1.69 5.14 -10.48
N CYS A 46 -1.93 3.91 -9.99
CA CYS A 46 -1.42 3.48 -8.69
C CYS A 46 0.11 3.46 -8.66
N LEU A 47 0.76 2.95 -9.72
CA LEU A 47 2.21 2.93 -9.83
C LEU A 47 2.79 4.35 -9.92
N ALA A 48 2.15 5.24 -10.68
CA ALA A 48 2.54 6.64 -10.76
C ALA A 48 2.45 7.33 -9.39
N PHE A 49 1.39 7.06 -8.62
CA PHE A 49 1.27 7.58 -7.26
C PHE A 49 2.34 7.03 -6.31
N LEU A 50 2.65 5.72 -6.37
CA LEU A 50 3.72 5.13 -5.57
C LEU A 50 5.09 5.74 -5.90
N TYR A 51 5.34 6.05 -7.17
CA TYR A 51 6.55 6.76 -7.58
C TYR A 51 6.58 8.19 -7.03
N GLN A 52 5.47 8.92 -7.07
CA GLN A 52 5.39 10.25 -6.42
C GLN A 52 5.63 10.16 -4.90
N LEU A 53 5.08 9.12 -4.26
CA LEU A 53 5.23 8.89 -2.83
C LEU A 53 6.71 8.67 -2.45
N SER A 54 7.51 7.99 -3.28
CA SER A 54 8.92 7.74 -3.00
C SER A 54 9.81 8.99 -2.98
N PHE A 55 9.34 10.11 -3.57
CA PHE A 55 10.02 11.41 -3.48
C PHE A 55 9.46 12.30 -2.37
N SER A 56 8.56 11.78 -1.54
CA SER A 56 7.96 12.55 -0.46
C SER A 56 8.91 12.68 0.73
N THR A 57 8.70 13.72 1.54
CA THR A 57 9.53 14.01 2.71
C THR A 57 8.85 13.49 3.96
N LEU A 58 9.57 12.71 4.77
CA LEU A 58 9.07 12.24 6.06
C LEU A 58 8.68 13.42 6.97
N GLY A 59 7.50 13.34 7.59
CA GLY A 59 6.98 14.39 8.48
C GLY A 59 6.32 15.57 7.79
N LYS A 60 6.40 15.66 6.45
CA LYS A 60 5.65 16.63 5.65
C LYS A 60 4.30 16.04 5.25
N ASP A 61 3.26 16.87 5.24
CA ASP A 61 1.95 16.48 4.76
C ASP A 61 1.65 16.92 3.34
N TYR A 62 0.74 16.18 2.71
CA TYR A 62 0.36 16.31 1.31
C TYR A 62 -1.17 16.37 1.22
N SER A 63 -1.67 17.29 0.39
CA SER A 63 -3.11 17.46 0.18
C SER A 63 -3.69 16.32 -0.65
N THR A 64 -4.93 15.93 -0.36
CA THR A 64 -5.73 15.02 -1.20
C THR A 64 -6.67 15.78 -2.15
N GLU A 65 -6.59 17.11 -2.17
CA GLU A 65 -7.36 17.94 -3.08
C GLU A 65 -7.03 17.61 -4.54
N GLY A 66 -8.05 17.53 -5.38
CA GLY A 66 -7.90 17.17 -6.81
C GLY A 66 -7.70 15.67 -7.08
N MET A 67 -7.57 14.81 -6.05
CA MET A 67 -7.52 13.37 -6.26
C MET A 67 -8.88 12.82 -6.73
N SER A 68 -8.85 11.89 -7.68
CA SER A 68 -10.04 11.15 -8.09
C SER A 68 -10.54 10.24 -6.97
N ASN A 69 -11.82 9.84 -7.01
CA ASN A 69 -12.38 8.89 -6.04
C ASN A 69 -11.59 7.58 -5.97
N ASN A 70 -11.10 7.09 -7.11
CA ASN A 70 -10.27 5.88 -7.18
C ASN A 70 -8.92 6.08 -6.48
N MET A 71 -8.28 7.25 -6.63
CA MET A 71 -7.04 7.55 -5.93
C MET A 71 -7.24 7.74 -4.43
N LEU A 72 -8.38 8.29 -4.00
CA LEU A 72 -8.75 8.35 -2.58
C LEU A 72 -8.96 6.94 -1.99
N VAL A 73 -9.54 6.02 -2.74
CA VAL A 73 -9.65 4.59 -2.35
C VAL A 73 -8.26 3.96 -2.26
N PHE A 74 -7.41 4.17 -3.26
CA PHE A 74 -6.04 3.67 -3.22
C PHE A 74 -5.25 4.21 -2.02
N LEU A 75 -5.38 5.49 -1.71
CA LEU A 75 -4.79 6.10 -0.51
C LEU A 75 -5.25 5.42 0.78
N GLN A 76 -6.52 4.99 0.85
CA GLN A 76 -6.99 4.20 2.01
C GLN A 76 -6.32 2.83 2.09
N HIS A 77 -6.09 2.16 0.97
CA HIS A 77 -5.33 0.90 0.99
C HIS A 77 -3.88 1.14 1.45
N LEU A 78 -3.21 2.18 0.94
CA LEU A 78 -1.87 2.55 1.41
C LEU A 78 -1.84 2.87 2.91
N ARG A 79 -2.91 3.45 3.45
CA ARG A 79 -3.07 3.69 4.89
C ARG A 79 -3.20 2.38 5.66
N GLU A 80 -3.99 1.44 5.16
CA GLU A 80 -4.17 0.10 5.75
C GLU A 80 -2.88 -0.73 5.68
N PHE A 81 -2.03 -0.50 4.67
CA PHE A 81 -0.69 -1.10 4.56
C PHE A 81 0.37 -0.43 5.44
N GLY A 82 0.04 0.73 6.03
CA GLY A 82 0.99 1.53 6.82
C GLY A 82 2.01 2.32 5.99
N LEU A 83 1.83 2.45 4.67
CA LEU A 83 2.69 3.25 3.78
C LEU A 83 2.41 4.75 3.88
N VAL A 84 1.17 5.11 4.23
CA VAL A 84 0.79 6.48 4.56
C VAL A 84 0.03 6.52 5.87
N TYR A 85 0.07 7.67 6.53
CA TYR A 85 -0.73 7.98 7.70
C TYR A 85 -1.76 9.06 7.36
N GLN A 86 -3.00 8.85 7.81
CA GLN A 86 -4.05 9.88 7.85
C GLN A 86 -4.74 9.84 9.20
N ARG A 87 -4.88 11.02 9.83
CA ARG A 87 -5.52 11.18 11.14
C ARG A 87 -6.97 10.68 11.15
N LYS A 88 -7.70 10.86 10.04
CA LYS A 88 -9.08 10.37 9.84
C LYS A 88 -9.20 9.81 8.41
N ARG A 89 -10.11 8.85 8.19
CA ARG A 89 -10.33 8.22 6.86
C ARG A 89 -10.65 9.22 5.75
N LYS A 90 -11.30 10.35 6.09
CA LYS A 90 -11.66 11.43 5.15
C LYS A 90 -10.85 12.71 5.40
N ALA A 91 -9.71 12.63 6.07
CA ALA A 91 -8.86 13.81 6.25
C ALA A 91 -8.30 14.25 4.89
N GLY A 92 -8.38 15.54 4.58
CA GLY A 92 -7.89 16.09 3.30
C GLY A 92 -6.36 16.11 3.15
N ARG A 93 -5.61 15.51 4.10
CA ARG A 93 -4.16 15.50 4.13
C ARG A 93 -3.63 14.14 4.61
N PHE A 94 -2.49 13.72 4.08
CA PHE A 94 -1.79 12.48 4.47
C PHE A 94 -0.29 12.73 4.65
N TYR A 95 0.37 11.80 5.34
CA TYR A 95 1.80 11.85 5.64
C TYR A 95 2.45 10.54 5.15
N PRO A 96 3.58 10.58 4.42
CA PRO A 96 4.34 9.37 4.13
C PRO A 96 4.93 8.78 5.40
N THR A 97 5.00 7.45 5.48
CA THR A 97 5.70 6.76 6.58
C THR A 97 7.09 6.32 6.15
N ARG A 98 7.92 5.90 7.11
CA ARG A 98 9.22 5.26 6.82
C ARG A 98 9.10 3.95 6.04
N LEU A 99 7.91 3.36 5.97
CA LEU A 99 7.69 2.12 5.20
C LEU A 99 7.65 2.40 3.69
N ALA A 100 7.34 3.63 3.29
CA ALA A 100 7.23 4.06 1.90
C ALA A 100 8.47 4.78 1.35
N LEU A 101 9.45 5.10 2.21
CA LEU A 101 10.64 5.92 1.89
C LEU A 101 11.93 5.13 2.05
#